data_AF-A0A6N2AJQ5-F1
#
_entry.id   AF-A0A6N2AJQ5-F1
#
_cell.length_a   1.000
_cell.length_b   1.000
_cell.length_c   1.000
_cell.angle_alpha   90.00
_cell.angle_beta   90.00
_cell.angle_gamma   90.00
#
_symmetry.space_group_name_H-M   'P 1'
#
loop_
_entity.id
_entity.type
_entity.pdbx_description
1 polymer ?
#
loop_
_entity_poly.entity_id
_entity_poly.type
_entity_poly.pdbx_seq_one_letter_code
_entity_poly.pdbx_strand_id
1 'polypeptide(L)'
;MNFLVNLYFNRNWTRQDMMSSAPITQHAYTSLKTVYVTLLLATLATTFGSYLHLIWETGGMLSIIKCGSSLLLLYHTPQQRVLSRLLYLMDVAICFGASVGLFTKYFFEINQSTVIRFLQGAAIVFGCFWCAAKVHRERSYIYITSLFSTCILILLRFDVSQWTLKAYVLLALFMGYLVLYSQEILYNARFGEINFANCAFTIFFCLPAIVVHAVRLCLGANMH
;
A
#
# COMPACT_ATOMS: atom_id res chain seq x y z
N MET A 1 -17.59 4.41 -5.33
CA MET A 1 -16.43 4.67 -4.44
C MET A 1 -16.84 5.08 -3.02
N ASN A 2 -17.79 6.01 -2.83
CA ASN A 2 -18.24 6.45 -1.49
C ASN A 2 -18.82 5.33 -0.59
N PHE A 3 -19.50 4.34 -1.16
CA PHE A 3 -20.07 3.22 -0.39
C PHE A 3 -19.00 2.32 0.27
N LEU A 4 -17.93 1.98 -0.46
CA LEU A 4 -16.80 1.21 0.06
C LEU A 4 -16.03 1.96 1.15
N VAL A 5 -15.92 3.29 1.03
CA VAL A 5 -15.28 4.14 2.04
C VAL A 5 -16.13 4.22 3.31
N ASN A 6 -17.45 4.41 3.18
CA ASN A 6 -18.35 4.41 4.35
C ASN A 6 -18.38 3.05 5.06
N LEU A 7 -18.38 1.94 4.32
CA LEU A 7 -18.27 0.61 4.91
C LEU A 7 -16.92 0.40 5.61
N TYR A 8 -15.84 0.96 5.07
CA TYR A 8 -14.54 0.89 5.71
C TYR A 8 -14.52 1.56 7.09
N PHE A 9 -15.20 2.70 7.26
CA PHE A 9 -15.24 3.47 8.51
C PHE A 9 -16.24 2.93 9.56
N ASN A 10 -17.17 2.04 9.19
CA ASN A 10 -18.08 1.42 10.15
C ASN A 10 -17.41 0.21 10.83
N ARG A 11 -16.63 0.45 11.88
CA ARG A 11 -15.84 -0.58 12.57
C ARG A 11 -16.10 -0.62 14.08
N ASN A 12 -16.01 -1.81 14.64
CA ASN A 12 -16.38 -2.09 16.04
C ASN A 12 -15.23 -1.86 17.05
N TRP A 13 -14.27 -0.97 16.76
CA TRP A 13 -13.10 -0.76 17.63
C TRP A 13 -13.10 0.62 18.26
N THR A 14 -12.63 0.69 19.50
CA THR A 14 -12.48 1.96 20.22
C THR A 14 -11.08 2.54 20.00
N ARG A 15 -10.90 3.84 20.27
CA ARG A 15 -9.58 4.50 20.26
C ARG A 15 -8.58 3.78 21.17
N GLN A 16 -9.06 3.25 22.29
CA GLN A 16 -8.25 2.58 23.30
C GLN A 16 -7.71 1.23 22.81
N ASP A 17 -8.48 0.53 21.97
CA ASP A 17 -8.04 -0.71 21.32
C ASP A 17 -6.87 -0.46 20.35
N MET A 18 -6.93 0.64 19.60
CA MET A 18 -5.87 1.02 18.65
C MET A 18 -4.60 1.55 19.32
N MET A 19 -4.74 2.20 20.48
CA MET A 19 -3.61 2.75 21.26
C MET A 19 -2.99 1.73 22.22
N SER A 20 -3.55 0.52 22.30
CA SER A 20 -3.06 -0.53 23.19
C SER A 20 -1.60 -0.90 22.88
N SER A 21 -0.72 -0.75 23.86
CA SER A 21 0.67 -1.22 23.84
C SER A 21 0.80 -2.72 24.16
N ALA A 22 -0.32 -3.44 24.24
CA ALA A 22 -0.31 -4.85 24.62
C ALA A 22 0.57 -5.70 23.68
N PRO A 23 1.34 -6.66 24.23
CA PRO A 23 2.24 -7.49 23.46
C PRO A 23 1.50 -8.21 22.33
N ILE A 24 2.15 -8.30 21.17
CA ILE A 24 1.55 -8.90 19.98
C ILE A 24 1.54 -10.41 20.15
N THR A 25 0.36 -11.03 20.02
CA THR A 25 0.22 -12.49 19.96
C THR A 25 1.01 -13.04 18.77
N GLN A 26 1.69 -14.18 18.93
CA GLN A 26 2.58 -14.74 17.91
C GLN A 26 1.88 -14.91 16.54
N HIS A 27 0.63 -15.36 16.54
CA HIS A 27 -0.18 -15.52 15.33
C HIS A 27 -0.39 -14.20 14.58
N ALA A 28 -0.83 -13.14 15.28
CA ALA A 28 -1.02 -11.80 14.73
C ALA A 28 0.27 -11.14 14.23
N TYR A 29 1.41 -11.50 14.84
CA TYR A 29 2.71 -10.99 14.42
C TYR A 29 3.17 -11.62 13.10
N THR A 30 3.09 -12.95 12.97
CA THR A 30 3.41 -13.67 11.72
C THR A 30 2.54 -13.19 10.57
N SER A 31 1.27 -12.97 10.88
CA SER A 31 0.25 -12.35 10.04
C SER A 31 0.69 -10.99 9.47
N LEU A 32 1.03 -10.06 10.37
CA LEU A 32 1.46 -8.71 10.00
C LEU A 32 2.73 -8.72 9.14
N LYS A 33 3.72 -9.55 9.52
CA LYS A 33 4.97 -9.69 8.77
C LYS A 33 4.73 -10.18 7.34
N THR A 34 3.78 -11.10 7.17
CA THR A 34 3.37 -11.62 5.86
C THR A 34 2.75 -10.50 5.02
N VAL A 35 1.90 -9.66 5.61
CA VAL A 35 1.33 -8.50 4.91
C VAL A 35 2.42 -7.54 4.44
N TYR A 36 3.40 -7.19 5.29
CA TYR A 36 4.49 -6.28 4.90
C TYR A 36 5.37 -6.83 3.78
N VAL A 37 5.73 -8.12 3.81
CA VAL A 37 6.50 -8.70 2.70
C VAL A 37 5.70 -8.76 1.42
N THR A 38 4.39 -9.05 1.49
CA THR A 38 3.51 -9.03 0.31
C THR A 38 3.40 -7.63 -0.28
N LEU A 39 3.31 -6.58 0.54
CA LEU A 39 3.30 -5.19 0.06
C LEU A 39 4.63 -4.77 -0.59
N LEU A 40 5.75 -5.19 0.00
CA LEU A 40 7.07 -5.00 -0.59
C LEU A 40 7.15 -5.67 -1.98
N LEU A 41 6.76 -6.94 -2.07
CA LEU A 41 6.78 -7.69 -3.32
C LEU A 41 5.84 -7.08 -4.38
N ALA A 42 4.62 -6.68 -3.99
CA ALA A 42 3.68 -6.02 -4.89
C ALA A 42 4.22 -4.67 -5.40
N THR A 43 4.90 -3.90 -4.55
CA THR A 43 5.50 -2.61 -4.94
C THR A 43 6.70 -2.82 -5.87
N LEU A 44 7.53 -3.84 -5.62
CA LEU A 44 8.62 -4.23 -6.53
C LEU A 44 8.07 -4.72 -7.87
N ALA A 45 7.01 -5.53 -7.86
CA ALA A 45 6.32 -6.00 -9.07
C ALA A 45 5.71 -4.85 -9.88
N THR A 46 5.13 -3.85 -9.19
CA THR A 46 4.63 -2.62 -9.81
C THR A 46 5.77 -1.79 -10.41
N THR A 47 6.88 -1.67 -9.70
CA THR A 47 8.09 -0.99 -10.21
C THR A 47 8.61 -1.68 -11.47
N PHE A 48 8.67 -3.00 -11.44
CA PHE A 48 9.08 -3.82 -12.58
C PHE A 48 8.12 -3.65 -13.77
N GLY A 49 6.81 -3.67 -13.55
CA GLY A 49 5.81 -3.38 -14.59
C GLY A 49 5.97 -1.99 -15.21
N SER A 50 6.22 -0.97 -14.38
CA SER A 50 6.50 0.39 -14.86
C SER A 50 7.81 0.48 -15.65
N TYR A 51 8.81 -0.34 -15.33
CA TYR A 51 10.07 -0.41 -16.06
C TYR A 51 9.91 -1.14 -17.41
N LEU A 52 9.16 -2.25 -17.44
CA LEU A 52 8.81 -2.94 -18.68
C LEU A 52 8.09 -2.02 -19.66
N HIS A 53 7.16 -1.20 -19.17
CA HIS A 53 6.50 -0.20 -20.00
C HIS A 53 7.49 0.80 -20.62
N LEU A 54 8.56 1.18 -19.91
CA LEU A 54 9.55 2.15 -20.39
C LEU A 54 10.36 1.59 -21.56
N ILE A 55 10.67 0.29 -21.54
CA ILE A 55 11.48 -0.38 -22.58
C ILE A 55 10.62 -0.77 -23.78
N TRP A 56 9.43 -1.32 -23.54
CA TRP A 56 8.66 -2.01 -24.58
C TRP A 56 7.39 -1.26 -25.02
N GLU A 57 7.11 -0.10 -24.44
CA GLU A 57 5.82 0.62 -24.56
C GLU A 57 4.60 -0.30 -24.39
N THR A 58 4.71 -1.35 -23.57
CA THR A 58 3.70 -2.41 -23.38
C THR A 58 2.42 -1.95 -22.67
N GLY A 59 2.31 -0.66 -22.36
CA GLY A 59 1.15 -0.07 -21.68
C GLY A 59 0.10 0.24 -22.72
N GLY A 60 -1.10 -0.31 -22.56
CA GLY A 60 -2.16 -0.15 -23.55
C GLY A 60 -3.41 -0.95 -23.18
N MET A 61 -4.35 -1.10 -24.10
CA MET A 61 -5.60 -1.83 -23.82
C MET A 61 -5.35 -3.28 -23.35
N LEU A 62 -4.31 -3.94 -23.86
CA LEU A 62 -3.97 -5.32 -23.45
C LEU A 62 -3.55 -5.40 -21.97
N SER A 63 -2.79 -4.44 -21.45
CA SER A 63 -2.41 -4.42 -20.03
C SER A 63 -3.61 -4.15 -19.14
N ILE A 64 -4.56 -3.34 -19.61
CA ILE A 64 -5.82 -3.05 -18.90
C ILE A 64 -6.72 -4.29 -18.86
N ILE A 65 -6.89 -4.98 -19.99
CA ILE A 65 -7.68 -6.22 -20.07
C ILE A 65 -7.05 -7.30 -19.17
N LYS A 66 -5.72 -7.45 -19.23
CA LYS A 66 -5.00 -8.39 -18.36
C LYS A 66 -5.20 -8.04 -16.89
N CYS A 67 -5.05 -6.77 -16.50
CA CYS A 67 -5.31 -6.30 -15.15
C CYS A 67 -6.73 -6.64 -14.68
N GLY A 68 -7.74 -6.37 -15.52
CA GLY A 68 -9.14 -6.72 -15.25
C GLY A 68 -9.36 -8.22 -15.05
N SER A 69 -8.77 -9.05 -15.92
CA SER A 69 -8.87 -10.52 -15.80
C SER A 69 -8.22 -11.04 -14.53
N SER A 70 -7.03 -10.57 -14.17
CA SER A 70 -6.33 -10.99 -12.95
C SER A 70 -7.05 -10.53 -11.67
N LEU A 71 -7.71 -9.36 -11.70
CA LEU A 71 -8.57 -8.90 -10.60
C LEU A 71 -9.80 -9.80 -10.43
N LEU A 72 -10.46 -10.16 -11.52
CA LEU A 72 -11.59 -11.09 -11.49
C LEU A 72 -11.17 -12.47 -10.96
N LEU A 73 -10.04 -12.99 -11.43
CA LEU A 73 -9.48 -14.25 -10.94
C LEU A 73 -9.11 -14.19 -9.46
N LEU A 74 -8.52 -13.07 -9.00
CA LEU A 74 -8.22 -12.87 -7.58
C LEU A 74 -9.49 -12.86 -6.71
N TYR A 75 -10.57 -12.25 -7.21
CA TYR A 75 -11.87 -12.20 -6.52
C TYR A 75 -12.53 -13.58 -6.44
N HIS A 76 -12.49 -14.36 -7.53
CA HIS A 76 -13.09 -15.69 -7.59
C HIS A 76 -12.26 -16.78 -6.89
N THR A 77 -10.98 -16.54 -6.59
CA THR A 77 -10.11 -17.56 -6.00
C THR A 77 -10.46 -17.78 -4.51
N PRO A 78 -10.72 -19.04 -4.09
CA PRO A 78 -11.07 -19.35 -2.71
C PRO A 78 -9.94 -19.04 -1.72
N GLN A 79 -10.29 -18.70 -0.49
CA GLN A 79 -9.37 -18.20 0.54
C GLN A 79 -8.22 -19.18 0.86
N GLN A 80 -8.46 -20.47 0.74
CA GLN A 80 -7.50 -21.55 1.00
C GLN A 80 -6.35 -21.59 -0.02
N ARG A 81 -6.52 -21.04 -1.22
CA ARG A 81 -5.48 -21.04 -2.28
C ARG A 81 -4.58 -19.81 -2.17
N VAL A 82 -3.85 -19.70 -1.06
CA VAL A 82 -3.01 -18.54 -0.73
C VAL A 82 -1.98 -18.23 -1.82
N LEU A 83 -1.28 -19.25 -2.34
CA LEU A 83 -0.26 -19.08 -3.37
C LEU A 83 -0.86 -18.52 -4.67
N SER A 84 -1.99 -19.08 -5.14
CA SER A 84 -2.68 -18.59 -6.34
C SER A 84 -3.10 -17.13 -6.19
N ARG A 85 -3.63 -16.75 -5.02
CA ARG A 85 -4.01 -15.36 -4.74
C ARG A 85 -2.80 -14.42 -4.74
N LEU A 86 -1.66 -14.86 -4.19
CA LEU A 86 -0.42 -14.08 -4.25
C LEU A 86 0.07 -13.90 -5.69
N LEU A 87 0.03 -14.95 -6.51
CA LEU A 87 0.42 -14.87 -7.91
C LEU A 87 -0.48 -13.91 -8.70
N TYR A 88 -1.81 -14.03 -8.54
CA TYR A 88 -2.73 -13.08 -9.16
C TYR A 88 -2.52 -11.64 -8.66
N LEU A 89 -2.22 -11.44 -7.37
CA LEU A 89 -1.89 -10.12 -6.84
C LEU A 89 -0.63 -9.54 -7.48
N MET A 90 0.42 -10.36 -7.68
CA MET A 90 1.64 -9.93 -8.38
C MET A 90 1.36 -9.60 -9.85
N ASP A 91 0.56 -10.42 -10.53
CA ASP A 91 0.14 -10.14 -11.91
C ASP A 91 -0.61 -8.81 -12.03
N VAL A 92 -1.58 -8.56 -11.13
CA VAL A 92 -2.30 -7.28 -11.07
C VAL A 92 -1.32 -6.14 -10.79
N ALA A 93 -0.40 -6.30 -9.85
CA ALA A 93 0.59 -5.28 -9.50
C ALA A 93 1.50 -4.91 -10.70
N ILE A 94 1.98 -5.91 -11.46
CA ILE A 94 2.77 -5.67 -12.68
C ILE A 94 1.94 -4.93 -13.73
N CYS A 95 0.71 -5.39 -14.00
CA CYS A 95 -0.16 -4.76 -14.99
C CYS A 95 -0.55 -3.33 -14.59
N PHE A 96 -0.77 -3.11 -13.30
CA PHE A 96 -1.04 -1.79 -12.74
C PHE A 96 0.17 -0.86 -12.93
N GLY A 97 1.38 -1.31 -12.58
CA GLY A 97 2.60 -0.53 -12.78
C GLY A 97 2.85 -0.14 -14.23
N ALA A 98 2.64 -1.08 -15.16
CA ALA A 98 2.73 -0.81 -16.60
C ALA A 98 1.71 0.23 -17.07
N SER A 99 0.48 0.16 -16.54
CA SER A 99 -0.61 1.08 -16.92
C SER A 99 -0.43 2.47 -16.32
N VAL A 100 0.01 2.59 -15.05
CA VAL A 100 0.26 3.88 -14.39
C VAL A 100 1.29 4.70 -15.15
N GLY A 101 2.36 4.06 -15.63
CA GLY A 101 3.39 4.74 -16.44
C GLY A 101 2.80 5.44 -17.67
N LEU A 102 1.89 4.75 -18.38
CA LEU A 102 1.18 5.30 -19.55
C LEU A 102 0.32 6.50 -19.14
N PHE A 103 -0.52 6.34 -18.10
CA PHE A 103 -1.41 7.41 -17.63
C PHE A 103 -0.63 8.67 -17.22
N THR A 104 0.48 8.50 -16.48
CA THR A 104 1.29 9.64 -16.04
C THR A 104 1.98 10.38 -17.17
N LYS A 105 2.44 9.66 -18.20
CA LYS A 105 3.10 10.25 -19.37
C LYS A 105 2.09 11.03 -20.23
N TYR A 106 0.91 10.46 -20.49
CA TYR A 106 -0.09 11.06 -21.37
C TYR A 106 -0.94 12.16 -20.73
N PHE A 107 -1.34 12.01 -19.46
CA PHE A 107 -2.27 12.96 -18.82
C PHE A 107 -1.57 14.05 -18.01
N PHE A 108 -0.37 13.79 -17.50
CA PHE A 108 0.31 14.69 -16.57
C PHE A 108 1.67 15.17 -17.08
N GLU A 109 2.11 14.72 -18.27
CA GLU A 109 3.43 14.99 -18.85
C GLU A 109 4.58 14.68 -17.87
N ILE A 110 4.35 13.74 -16.95
CA ILE A 110 5.35 13.35 -15.96
C ILE A 110 6.29 12.33 -16.60
N ASN A 111 7.59 12.60 -16.51
CA ASN A 111 8.61 11.65 -16.93
C ASN A 111 8.44 10.32 -16.17
N GLN A 112 8.34 9.23 -16.92
CA GLN A 112 8.19 7.88 -16.37
C GLN A 112 9.35 7.49 -15.43
N SER A 113 10.54 8.05 -15.65
CA SER A 113 11.69 7.91 -14.74
C SER A 113 11.41 8.45 -13.32
N THR A 114 10.62 9.52 -13.18
CA THR A 114 10.18 10.07 -11.89
C THR A 114 9.22 9.11 -11.19
N VAL A 115 8.30 8.48 -11.93
CA VAL A 115 7.37 7.48 -11.40
C VAL A 115 8.11 6.26 -10.88
N ILE A 116 9.09 5.75 -11.64
CA ILE A 116 9.92 4.61 -11.22
C ILE A 116 10.70 4.96 -9.93
N ARG A 117 11.30 6.16 -9.84
CA ARG A 117 12.00 6.61 -8.63
C ARG A 117 11.08 6.70 -7.41
N PHE A 118 9.84 7.15 -7.61
CA PHE A 118 8.83 7.18 -6.55
C PHE A 118 8.47 5.77 -6.07
N LEU A 119 8.20 4.84 -7.00
CA LEU A 119 7.88 3.44 -6.67
C LEU A 119 9.04 2.73 -5.97
N GLN A 120 10.29 3.00 -6.37
CA GLN A 120 11.48 2.52 -5.66
C GLN A 120 11.55 3.08 -4.23
N GLY A 121 11.26 4.36 -4.03
CA GLY A 121 11.14 4.96 -2.70
C GLY A 121 10.10 4.25 -1.83
N ALA A 122 8.91 3.99 -2.39
CA ALA A 122 7.87 3.24 -1.69
C ALA A 122 8.32 1.81 -1.34
N ALA A 123 9.02 1.12 -2.24
CA ALA A 123 9.57 -0.22 -1.98
C ALA A 123 10.60 -0.19 -0.84
N ILE A 124 11.47 0.81 -0.77
CA ILE A 124 12.43 0.98 0.34
C ILE A 124 11.68 1.13 1.67
N VAL A 125 10.62 1.95 1.71
CA VAL A 125 9.81 2.13 2.93
C VAL A 125 9.17 0.83 3.37
N PHE A 126 8.50 0.10 2.48
CA PHE A 126 7.90 -1.20 2.82
C PHE A 126 8.97 -2.21 3.25
N GLY A 127 10.16 -2.14 2.65
CA GLY A 127 11.32 -2.91 3.09
C GLY A 127 11.73 -2.58 4.53
N CYS A 128 11.75 -1.29 4.89
CA CYS A 128 11.99 -0.86 6.28
C CYS A 128 10.91 -1.38 7.22
N PHE A 129 9.62 -1.32 6.86
CA PHE A 129 8.54 -1.91 7.66
C PHE A 129 8.74 -3.41 7.88
N TRP A 130 9.08 -4.15 6.83
CA TRP A 130 9.30 -5.59 6.92
C TRP A 130 10.53 -5.95 7.75
N CYS A 131 11.64 -5.24 7.55
CA CYS A 131 12.87 -5.42 8.33
C CYS A 131 12.66 -5.04 9.81
N ALA A 132 12.05 -3.88 10.07
CA ALA A 132 11.74 -3.45 11.43
C ALA A 132 10.80 -4.44 12.11
N ALA A 133 9.79 -4.96 11.39
CA ALA A 133 8.94 -6.03 11.90
C ALA A 133 9.72 -7.32 12.16
N LYS A 134 10.75 -7.67 11.38
CA LYS A 134 11.58 -8.87 11.61
C LYS A 134 12.52 -8.72 12.82
N VAL A 135 13.03 -7.52 13.07
CA VAL A 135 13.99 -7.24 14.14
C VAL A 135 13.29 -6.97 15.47
N HIS A 136 12.22 -6.18 15.46
CA HIS A 136 11.52 -5.74 16.66
C HIS A 136 10.15 -6.41 16.77
N ARG A 137 9.81 -6.87 17.97
CA ARG A 137 8.49 -7.45 18.30
C ARG A 137 7.51 -6.39 18.82
N GLU A 138 8.01 -5.23 19.21
CA GLU A 138 7.22 -4.13 19.75
C GLU A 138 6.67 -3.23 18.63
N ARG A 139 5.37 -2.98 18.67
CA ARG A 139 4.64 -2.18 17.68
C ARG A 139 5.25 -0.79 17.50
N SER A 140 5.60 -0.14 18.62
CA SER A 140 6.13 1.23 18.65
C SER A 140 7.41 1.35 17.80
N TYR A 141 8.38 0.45 18.02
CA TYR A 141 9.64 0.46 17.28
C TYR A 141 9.46 0.20 15.78
N ILE A 142 8.55 -0.69 15.40
CA ILE A 142 8.25 -0.96 13.98
C ILE A 142 7.77 0.32 13.29
N TYR A 143 6.84 1.04 13.92
CA TYR A 143 6.21 2.22 13.33
C TYR A 143 7.12 3.44 13.34
N ILE A 144 7.82 3.69 14.45
CA ILE A 144 8.77 4.82 14.55
C ILE A 144 9.88 4.66 13.53
N THR A 145 10.51 3.48 13.45
CA THR A 145 11.60 3.22 12.49
C THR A 145 11.16 3.46 11.05
N SER A 146 9.95 3.02 10.71
CA SER A 146 9.45 3.11 9.35
C SER A 146 9.00 4.52 8.97
N LEU A 147 8.35 5.24 9.90
CA LEU A 147 8.03 6.66 9.72
C LEU A 147 9.30 7.50 9.61
N PHE A 148 10.32 7.22 10.42
CA PHE A 148 11.59 7.91 10.34
C PHE A 148 12.27 7.70 8.97
N SER A 149 12.24 6.47 8.44
CA SER A 149 12.72 6.18 7.09
C SER A 149 11.96 6.97 6.00
N THR A 150 10.63 7.11 6.12
CA THR A 150 9.85 7.94 5.19
C THR A 150 10.23 9.41 5.25
N CYS A 151 10.47 9.95 6.45
CA CYS A 151 10.90 11.34 6.63
C CYS A 151 12.29 11.58 6.00
N ILE A 152 13.24 10.66 6.19
CA ILE A 152 14.56 10.74 5.56
C ILE A 152 14.42 10.74 4.03
N LEU A 153 13.57 9.88 3.47
CA LEU A 153 13.34 9.84 2.02
C LEU A 153 12.75 11.14 1.48
N ILE A 154 11.85 11.79 2.22
CA ILE A 154 11.33 13.12 1.87
C ILE A 154 12.46 14.16 1.87
N LEU A 155 13.26 14.20 2.94
CA LEU A 155 14.35 15.17 3.09
C LEU A 155 15.42 15.03 2.00
N LEU A 156 15.79 13.79 1.65
CA LEU A 156 16.72 13.50 0.55
C LEU A 156 16.18 13.88 -0.83
N ARG A 157 14.88 14.18 -0.93
CA ARG A 157 14.19 14.55 -2.17
C ARG A 157 13.66 15.98 -2.15
N PHE A 158 14.06 16.79 -1.16
CA PHE A 158 13.58 18.16 -0.98
C PHE A 158 13.96 19.11 -2.13
N ASP A 159 15.05 18.78 -2.84
CA ASP A 159 15.55 19.54 -4.01
C ASP A 159 14.86 19.16 -5.34
N VAL A 160 13.91 18.22 -5.31
CA VAL A 160 13.23 17.74 -6.52
C VAL A 160 11.93 18.54 -6.73
N SER A 161 11.45 18.56 -7.98
CA SER A 161 10.22 19.24 -8.43
C SER A 161 9.06 19.22 -7.41
N GLN A 162 8.24 20.27 -7.40
CA GLN A 162 7.06 20.39 -6.52
C GLN A 162 6.12 19.16 -6.57
N TRP A 163 6.02 18.51 -7.74
CA TRP A 163 5.25 17.27 -7.92
C TRP A 163 5.83 16.10 -7.13
N THR A 164 7.15 15.94 -7.13
CA THR A 164 7.86 14.90 -6.37
C THR A 164 7.63 15.08 -4.87
N LEU A 165 7.74 16.32 -4.37
CA LEU A 165 7.45 16.62 -2.96
C LEU A 165 6.02 16.22 -2.59
N LYS A 166 5.02 16.63 -3.40
CA LYS A 166 3.61 16.26 -3.18
C LYS A 166 3.41 14.73 -3.16
N ALA A 167 4.06 14.00 -4.07
CA ALA A 167 3.98 12.54 -4.12
C ALA A 167 4.57 11.89 -2.85
N TYR A 168 5.73 12.35 -2.37
CA TYR A 168 6.33 11.80 -1.15
C TYR A 168 5.56 12.21 0.13
N VAL A 169 4.91 13.38 0.16
CA VAL A 169 3.97 13.74 1.23
C VAL A 169 2.77 12.78 1.23
N LEU A 170 2.22 12.47 0.06
CA LEU A 170 1.16 11.48 -0.07
C LEU A 170 1.62 10.09 0.39
N LEU A 171 2.87 9.71 0.08
CA LEU A 171 3.47 8.47 0.58
C LEU A 171 3.57 8.49 2.12
N ALA A 172 3.99 9.58 2.75
CA ALA A 172 4.01 9.68 4.21
C ALA A 172 2.61 9.55 4.83
N LEU A 173 1.59 10.17 4.25
CA LEU A 173 0.19 10.01 4.68
C LEU A 173 -0.28 8.56 4.53
N PHE A 174 0.06 7.92 3.41
CA PHE A 174 -0.21 6.50 3.19
C PHE A 174 0.44 5.62 4.26
N MET A 175 1.67 5.92 4.66
CA MET A 175 2.39 5.16 5.69
C MET A 175 1.81 5.40 7.08
N GLY A 176 1.39 6.62 7.42
CA GLY A 176 0.66 6.91 8.65
C GLY A 176 -0.64 6.10 8.74
N TYR A 177 -1.35 5.97 7.63
CA TYR A 177 -2.56 5.13 7.58
C TYR A 177 -2.22 3.64 7.63
N LEU A 178 -1.15 3.19 6.99
CA LEU A 178 -0.68 1.80 7.09
C LEU A 178 -0.41 1.40 8.55
N VAL A 179 0.10 2.32 9.38
CA VAL A 179 0.26 2.11 10.83
C VAL A 179 -1.10 1.89 11.50
N LEU A 180 -2.10 2.71 11.20
CA LEU A 180 -3.47 2.53 11.72
C LEU A 180 -4.08 1.20 11.28
N TYR A 181 -3.96 0.85 10.00
CA TYR A 181 -4.46 -0.41 9.47
C TYR A 181 -3.71 -1.63 10.04
N SER A 182 -2.43 -1.47 10.37
CA SER A 182 -1.66 -2.51 11.05
C SER A 182 -2.21 -2.79 12.44
N GLN A 183 -2.61 -1.75 13.18
CA GLN A 183 -3.28 -1.91 14.49
C GLN A 183 -4.62 -2.61 14.34
N GLU A 184 -5.38 -2.28 13.30
CA GLU A 184 -6.62 -2.98 12.96
C GLU A 184 -6.39 -4.46 12.67
N ILE A 185 -5.39 -4.81 11.84
CA ILE A 185 -5.03 -6.20 11.56
C ILE A 185 -4.75 -6.91 12.89
N LEU A 186 -3.97 -6.30 13.77
CA LEU A 186 -3.64 -6.87 15.07
C LEU A 186 -4.86 -7.04 15.99
N TYR A 187 -5.83 -6.13 15.90
CA TYR A 187 -7.09 -6.27 16.61
C TYR A 187 -7.89 -7.46 16.06
N ASN A 188 -8.10 -7.51 14.75
CA ASN A 188 -8.89 -8.56 14.09
C ASN A 188 -8.26 -9.95 14.28
N ALA A 189 -6.92 -10.02 14.36
CA ALA A 189 -6.19 -11.25 14.68
C ALA A 189 -6.60 -11.92 16.00
N ARG A 190 -7.17 -11.15 16.94
CA ARG A 190 -7.61 -11.67 18.24
C ARG A 190 -8.92 -12.46 18.14
N PHE A 191 -9.70 -12.23 17.09
CA PHE A 191 -11.05 -12.76 16.92
C PHE A 191 -11.15 -13.84 15.82
N GLY A 192 -10.07 -14.13 15.09
CA GLY A 192 -10.06 -15.18 14.07
C GLY A 192 -8.85 -15.14 13.12
N GLU A 193 -8.90 -15.99 12.09
CA GLU A 193 -7.90 -16.03 11.04
C GLU A 193 -7.94 -14.79 10.15
N ILE A 194 -6.77 -14.23 9.86
CA ILE A 194 -6.64 -13.05 9.01
C ILE A 194 -6.33 -13.48 7.57
N ASN A 195 -7.11 -12.93 6.64
CA ASN A 195 -6.88 -13.11 5.21
C ASN A 195 -5.80 -12.15 4.68
N PHE A 196 -4.51 -12.50 4.79
CA PHE A 196 -3.38 -11.62 4.40
C PHE A 196 -3.44 -11.11 2.96
N ALA A 197 -3.83 -11.95 2.01
CA ALA A 197 -3.96 -11.55 0.62
C ALA A 197 -5.06 -10.50 0.43
N ASN A 198 -6.15 -10.59 1.19
CA ASN A 198 -7.21 -9.59 1.16
C ASN A 198 -6.78 -8.28 1.85
N CYS A 199 -6.03 -8.37 2.96
CA CYS A 199 -5.44 -7.21 3.61
C CYS A 199 -4.47 -6.50 2.67
N ALA A 200 -3.54 -7.23 2.04
CA ALA A 200 -2.60 -6.67 1.08
C ALA A 200 -3.32 -6.04 -0.12
N PHE A 201 -4.34 -6.69 -0.68
CA PHE A 201 -5.17 -6.13 -1.75
C PHE A 201 -5.86 -4.83 -1.32
N THR A 202 -6.48 -4.81 -0.14
CA THR A 202 -7.16 -3.63 0.41
C THR A 202 -6.16 -2.49 0.63
N ILE A 203 -4.99 -2.78 1.20
CA ILE A 203 -3.93 -1.80 1.42
C ILE A 203 -3.40 -1.25 0.09
N PHE A 204 -3.24 -2.11 -0.91
CA PHE A 204 -2.61 -1.71 -2.15
C PHE A 204 -3.55 -0.90 -3.06
N PHE A 205 -4.82 -1.32 -3.18
CA PHE A 205 -5.76 -0.72 -4.14
C PHE A 205 -6.79 0.22 -3.50
N CYS A 206 -7.23 -0.04 -2.27
CA CYS A 206 -8.27 0.79 -1.64
C CYS A 206 -7.68 1.92 -0.80
N LEU A 207 -6.53 1.70 -0.17
CA LEU A 207 -5.93 2.64 0.77
C LEU A 207 -5.55 4.01 0.16
N PRO A 208 -5.01 4.10 -1.07
CA PRO A 208 -4.77 5.40 -1.70
C PRO A 208 -6.06 6.21 -1.86
N ALA A 209 -7.17 5.56 -2.26
CA ALA A 209 -8.47 6.22 -2.40
C ALA A 209 -9.04 6.66 -1.05
N ILE A 210 -8.83 5.86 0.01
CA ILE A 210 -9.29 6.21 1.36
C ILE A 210 -8.48 7.37 1.93
N VAL A 211 -7.16 7.40 1.74
CA VAL A 211 -6.31 8.52 2.17
C VAL A 211 -6.73 9.82 1.47
N VAL A 212 -6.96 9.78 0.16
CA VAL A 212 -7.43 10.96 -0.58
C VAL A 212 -8.80 11.43 -0.08
N HIS A 213 -9.71 10.50 0.23
CA HIS A 213 -11.03 10.84 0.78
C HIS A 213 -10.92 11.45 2.19
N ALA A 214 -10.14 10.82 3.08
CA ALA A 214 -9.91 11.31 4.43
C ALA A 214 -9.25 12.71 4.45
N VAL A 215 -8.27 12.94 3.57
CA VAL A 215 -7.64 14.27 3.40
C VAL A 215 -8.66 15.31 2.92
N ARG A 216 -9.51 14.95 1.95
CA ARG A 216 -10.60 15.84 1.49
C ARG A 216 -11.60 16.16 2.60
N LEU A 217 -11.97 15.17 3.42
CA LEU A 217 -12.85 15.38 4.58
C LEU A 217 -12.21 16.29 5.62
N CYS A 218 -10.95 16.06 6.00
CA CYS A 218 -10.23 16.94 6.94
C CYS A 218 -10.08 18.37 6.41
N LEU A 219 -9.76 18.53 5.13
CA LEU A 219 -9.62 19.87 4.52
C LEU A 219 -10.97 20.55 4.31
N GLY A 220 -12.02 19.80 3.97
CA GLY A 220 -13.39 20.29 3.84
C GLY A 220 -14.03 20.65 5.18
N ALA A 221 -13.64 19.97 6.27
CA ALA A 221 -14.10 20.28 7.62
C ALA A 221 -13.51 21.58 8.19
N ASN A 222 -12.42 22.11 7.60
CA ASN A 222 -11.80 23.39 7.99
C ASN A 222 -12.40 24.61 7.26
N MET A 223 -13.52 24.46 6.53
CA MET A 223 -14.24 25.57 5.89
C MET A 223 -15.60 25.88 6.54
N HIS A 224 -15.78 25.59 7.83
CA HIS A 224 -16.93 26.03 8.62
C HIS A 224 -16.50 26.67 9.93
#